data_AF-A0A3L9Z3N1-F1
#
_entry.id   AF-A0A3L9Z3N1-F1
#
_cell.length_a   1.000
_cell.length_b   1.000
_cell.length_c   1.000
_cell.angle_alpha   90.00
_cell.angle_beta   90.00
_cell.angle_gamma   90.00
#
_symmetry.space_group_name_H-M   'P 1'
#
loop_
_entity.id
_entity.type
_entity.pdbx_description
1 polymer ?
#
loop_
_entity_poly.entity_id
_entity_poly.type
_entity_poly.pdbx_seq_one_letter_code
_entity_poly.pdbx_strand_id
1 'polypeptide(L)'
;MKKLIFTALVIGLVATSCKKDDNGDEGSGACQTCVQAQSGASVEYCDNGDGTYSATTSGTTINSTLGGLTFGELITSLELAGVDCN
;
A
#
# COMPACT_ATOMS: atom_id res chain seq x y z
N MET A 1 21.49 -22.47 24.40
CA MET A 1 20.74 -21.45 25.16
C MET A 1 19.53 -21.07 24.32
N LYS A 2 18.33 -21.54 24.70
CA LYS A 2 17.06 -21.08 24.11
C LYS A 2 16.69 -19.77 24.80
N LYS A 3 16.22 -18.78 24.05
CA LYS A 3 14.94 -18.09 24.31
C LYS A 3 14.64 -17.11 23.19
N LEU A 4 13.45 -17.32 22.61
CA LEU A 4 12.78 -16.54 21.60
C LEU A 4 12.35 -15.19 22.20
N ILE A 5 12.45 -14.11 21.42
CA ILE A 5 11.62 -12.93 21.62
C ILE A 5 11.08 -12.54 20.24
N PHE A 6 9.90 -13.08 19.93
CA PHE A 6 9.02 -12.53 18.91
C PHE A 6 8.51 -11.20 19.45
N THR A 7 9.16 -10.11 19.02
CA THR A 7 8.74 -8.76 19.37
C THR A 7 7.41 -8.48 18.67
N ALA A 8 6.43 -8.12 19.50
CA ALA A 8 5.05 -7.84 19.16
C ALA A 8 4.90 -6.98 17.90
N LEU A 9 4.21 -7.55 16.90
CA LEU A 9 3.59 -6.82 15.81
C LEU A 9 2.38 -6.07 16.37
N VAL A 10 2.64 -4.93 17.02
CA VAL A 10 1.64 -3.88 17.20
C VAL A 10 1.87 -2.90 16.07
N ILE A 11 1.24 -3.15 14.93
CA ILE A 11 1.17 -2.15 13.87
C ILE A 11 -0.26 -1.68 13.84
N GLY A 12 -0.41 -0.42 14.26
CA GLY A 12 -1.68 0.24 14.45
C GLY A 12 -2.55 0.14 13.20
N LEU A 13 -3.80 -0.23 13.43
CA LEU A 13 -4.91 0.09 12.56
C LEU A 13 -5.00 1.62 12.43
N VAL A 14 -4.28 2.20 11.47
CA VAL A 14 -4.63 3.52 10.92
C VAL A 14 -5.43 3.29 9.66
N ALA A 15 -6.70 2.94 9.86
CA ALA A 15 -7.72 3.18 8.85
C ALA A 15 -7.91 4.70 8.75
N THR A 16 -7.06 5.38 7.98
CA THR A 16 -7.32 6.77 7.55
C THR A 16 -8.05 6.73 6.22
N SER A 17 -9.30 6.28 6.26
CA SER A 17 -10.26 6.58 5.21
C SER A 17 -10.61 8.07 5.25
N CYS A 18 -10.16 8.79 4.21
CA CYS A 18 -10.75 9.99 3.61
C CYS A 18 -10.86 11.30 4.43
N LYS A 19 -10.08 12.32 4.04
CA LYS A 19 -10.47 13.75 3.92
C LYS A 19 -9.73 14.31 2.71
N LYS A 20 -10.39 14.60 1.58
CA LYS A 20 -11.04 15.89 1.27
C LYS A 20 -10.20 17.08 1.73
N ASP A 21 -9.47 17.64 0.76
CA ASP A 21 -8.92 18.99 0.67
C ASP A 21 -7.78 19.39 1.64
N ASP A 22 -6.67 19.85 1.04
CA ASP A 22 -5.61 20.71 1.59
C ASP A 22 -4.92 20.31 2.91
N ASN A 23 -3.78 19.61 2.79
CA ASN A 23 -2.47 20.00 3.35
C ASN A 23 -1.55 18.79 3.38
N GLY A 24 -0.31 18.98 2.91
CA GLY A 24 0.71 17.94 2.86
C GLY A 24 1.22 17.49 4.22
N ASP A 25 2.08 16.48 4.12
CA ASP A 25 3.10 16.05 5.08
C ASP A 25 2.66 15.23 6.32
N GLU A 26 3.28 14.12 6.73
CA GLU A 26 4.29 13.20 6.17
C GLU A 26 4.11 11.90 6.95
N GLY A 27 4.06 10.75 6.25
CA GLY A 27 4.00 9.48 6.95
C GLY A 27 3.85 8.29 6.02
N SER A 28 4.97 7.87 5.45
CA SER A 28 5.21 6.56 4.81
C SER A 28 4.87 6.47 3.32
N GLY A 29 5.91 6.75 2.51
CA GLY A 29 6.09 6.36 1.10
C GLY A 29 5.11 6.88 0.06
N ALA A 30 5.48 6.69 -1.21
CA ALA A 30 4.68 7.15 -2.34
C ALA A 30 3.38 6.33 -2.41
N CYS A 31 2.23 6.99 -2.28
CA CYS A 31 0.93 6.40 -2.60
C CYS A 31 0.59 6.63 -4.08
N GLN A 32 -0.05 5.65 -4.69
CA GLN A 32 -0.38 5.56 -6.11
C GLN A 32 -1.78 4.98 -6.26
N THR A 33 -2.66 5.66 -7.00
CA THR A 33 -4.05 5.19 -7.20
C THR A 33 -4.15 4.45 -8.51
N CYS A 34 -4.46 3.17 -8.44
CA CYS A 34 -4.57 2.27 -9.57
C CYS A 34 -6.03 1.94 -9.89
N VAL A 35 -6.46 2.13 -11.13
CA VAL A 35 -7.81 1.83 -11.62
C VAL A 35 -7.77 0.64 -12.55
N GLN A 36 -8.50 -0.41 -12.21
CA GLN A 36 -8.64 -1.55 -13.12
C GLN A 36 -9.49 -1.16 -14.33
N ALA A 37 -8.90 -1.17 -15.53
CA ALA A 37 -9.57 -0.73 -16.76
C ALA A 37 -10.86 -1.51 -17.07
N GLN A 38 -10.93 -2.79 -16.68
CA GLN A 38 -12.09 -3.65 -16.99
C GLN A 38 -13.27 -3.48 -16.02
N SER A 39 -13.01 -3.17 -14.75
CA SER A 39 -14.06 -3.06 -13.72
C SER A 39 -14.32 -1.63 -13.28
N GLY A 40 -13.41 -0.70 -13.60
CA GLY A 40 -13.40 0.66 -13.05
C GLY A 40 -13.10 0.71 -11.54
N ALA A 41 -12.70 -0.40 -10.94
CA ALA A 41 -12.39 -0.45 -9.51
C ALA A 41 -11.06 0.26 -9.22
N SER A 42 -11.09 1.24 -8.31
CA SER A 42 -9.90 1.94 -7.84
C SER A 42 -9.31 1.27 -6.60
N VAL A 43 -8.01 1.06 -6.60
CA VAL A 43 -7.22 0.54 -5.49
C VAL A 43 -6.06 1.51 -5.25
N GLU A 44 -5.92 2.00 -4.03
CA GLU A 44 -4.79 2.84 -3.64
C GLU A 44 -3.67 1.96 -3.08
N TYR A 45 -2.50 2.00 -3.69
CA TYR A 45 -1.29 1.31 -3.23
C TYR A 45 -0.35 2.32 -2.58
N CYS A 46 0.19 2.04 -1.41
CA CYS A 46 1.14 2.91 -0.70
C CYS A 46 2.38 2.15 -0.29
N ASP A 47 3.57 2.70 -0.57
CA ASP A 47 4.82 2.16 -0.04
C ASP A 47 4.95 2.48 1.45
N ASN A 48 5.24 1.49 2.29
CA ASN A 48 5.48 1.75 3.72
C ASN A 48 6.95 2.06 4.02
N GLY A 49 7.85 1.93 3.03
CA GLY A 49 9.28 2.24 3.16
C GLY A 49 10.09 1.20 3.95
N ASP A 50 9.45 0.10 4.36
CA ASP A 50 10.04 -0.99 5.16
C ASP A 50 10.11 -2.32 4.40
N GLY A 51 9.89 -2.30 3.08
CA GLY A 51 9.78 -3.49 2.22
C GLY A 51 8.37 -4.08 2.18
N THR A 52 7.38 -3.37 2.72
CA THR A 52 5.96 -3.68 2.59
C THR A 52 5.21 -2.55 1.89
N TYR A 53 4.02 -2.87 1.40
CA TYR A 53 3.08 -1.91 0.85
C TYR A 53 1.69 -2.14 1.42
N SER A 54 0.86 -1.11 1.39
CA SER A 54 -0.55 -1.14 1.76
C SER A 54 -1.40 -1.02 0.51
N ALA A 55 -2.50 -1.76 0.41
CA ALA A 55 -3.49 -1.64 -0.68
C ALA A 55 -4.88 -1.38 -0.08
N THR A 56 -5.51 -0.29 -0.48
CA THR A 56 -6.82 0.15 0.02
C THR A 56 -7.86 0.08 -1.10
N THR A 57 -8.97 -0.61 -0.87
CA THR A 57 -10.10 -0.68 -1.79
C THR A 57 -11.40 -0.62 -1.01
N SER A 58 -12.32 0.28 -1.40
CA SER A 58 -13.63 0.42 -0.76
C SER A 58 -13.56 0.55 0.79
N GLY A 59 -12.54 1.26 1.28
CA GLY A 59 -12.31 1.46 2.72
C GLY A 59 -11.69 0.27 3.46
N THR A 60 -11.35 -0.82 2.75
CA THR A 60 -10.61 -1.95 3.32
C THR A 60 -9.15 -1.83 2.91
N THR A 61 -8.26 -1.76 3.91
CA THR A 61 -6.81 -1.73 3.71
C THR A 61 -6.21 -3.08 4.07
N ILE A 62 -5.35 -3.60 3.19
CA ILE A 62 -4.52 -4.78 3.42
C ILE A 62 -3.05 -4.39 3.33
N ASN A 63 -2.21 -5.03 4.14
CA ASN A 63 -0.76 -4.85 4.07
C ASN A 63 -0.14 -6.12 3.49
N SER A 64 0.86 -5.96 2.64
CA SER A 64 1.55 -7.06 1.97
C SER A 64 3.03 -6.75 1.79
N THR A 65 3.85 -7.79 1.72
CA THR A 65 5.28 -7.63 1.45
C THR A 65 5.53 -7.46 -0.04
N LEU A 66 6.51 -6.65 -0.41
CA LEU A 66 6.97 -6.53 -1.79
C LEU A 66 7.80 -7.75 -2.23
N GLY A 67 8.15 -8.66 -1.32
CA GLY A 67 8.80 -9.93 -1.67
C GLY A 67 10.18 -9.78 -2.32
N GLY A 68 10.87 -8.66 -2.07
CA GLY A 68 12.15 -8.33 -2.68
C GLY A 68 12.06 -7.46 -3.93
N LEU A 69 10.85 -7.09 -4.36
CA LEU A 69 10.63 -6.05 -5.37
C LEU A 69 10.64 -4.67 -4.72
N THR A 70 10.86 -3.64 -5.54
CA THR A 70 10.61 -2.24 -5.18
C THR A 70 9.13 -1.89 -5.40
N PHE A 71 8.65 -0.84 -4.73
CA PHE A 71 7.29 -0.36 -4.95
C PHE A 71 7.03 0.04 -6.41
N GLY A 72 8.01 0.66 -7.08
CA GLY A 72 7.91 0.99 -8.50
C GLY A 72 7.77 -0.23 -9.42
N GLU A 73 8.47 -1.32 -9.11
CA GLU A 73 8.33 -2.60 -9.83
C GLU A 73 6.94 -3.22 -9.63
N LEU A 74 6.39 -3.13 -8.41
CA LEU A 74 5.01 -3.53 -8.15
C LEU A 74 4.04 -2.74 -9.03
N ILE A 75 4.12 -1.41 -9.03
CA ILE A 75 3.23 -0.55 -9.84
C ILE A 75 3.36 -0.88 -11.34
N THR A 76 4.59 -0.99 -11.84
CA THR A 76 4.85 -1.37 -13.25
C THR A 76 4.22 -2.71 -13.60
N SER A 77 4.24 -3.68 -12.67
CA SER A 77 3.62 -5.00 -12.89
C SER A 77 2.09 -4.93 -12.96
N LEU A 78 1.46 -4.01 -12.23
CA LEU A 78 0.02 -3.75 -12.28
C LEU A 78 -0.37 -3.09 -13.61
N GLU A 79 0.42 -2.13 -14.07
CA GLU A 79 0.24 -1.49 -15.38
C GLU A 79 0.35 -2.50 -16.53
N LEU A 80 1.32 -3.40 -16.45
CA LEU A 80 1.47 -4.48 -17.43
C LEU A 80 0.28 -5.47 -17.40
N ALA A 81 -0.38 -5.61 -16.25
CA ALA A 81 -1.60 -6.40 -16.10
C ALA A 81 -2.87 -5.67 -16.57
N GLY A 82 -2.75 -4.42 -17.05
CA GLY A 82 -3.88 -3.61 -17.56
C GLY A 82 -4.57 -2.78 -16.49
N VAL A 83 -3.87 -2.43 -15.41
CA VAL A 83 -4.34 -1.53 -14.36
C VAL A 83 -3.70 -0.16 -14.55
N ASP A 84 -4.47 0.92 -14.60
CA ASP A 84 -3.95 2.27 -14.84
C ASP A 84 -3.60 2.95 -13.50
N CYS A 85 -2.33 3.24 -13.23
CA CYS A 85 -1.87 3.81 -11.96
C CYS A 85 -1.42 5.28 -12.12
N ASN A 86 -2.06 6.21 -11.40
CA ASN A 86 -1.72 7.66 -11.38
C ASN A 86 -1.48 8.21 -9.98
#